data_AF-A0A160P3Z1-F1
#
_entry.id   AF-A0A160P3Z1-F1
#
_cell.length_a   1.000
_cell.length_b   1.000
_cell.length_c   1.000
_cell.angle_alpha   90.00
_cell.angle_beta   90.00
_cell.angle_gamma   90.00
#
_symmetry.space_group_name_H-M   'P 1'
#
loop_
_entity.id
_entity.type
_entity.pdbx_description
1 polymer ?
#
loop_
_entity_poly.entity_id
_entity_poly.type
_entity_poly.pdbx_seq_one_letter_code
_entity_poly.pdbx_strand_id
1 'polypeptide(L)'
;MSTQGLDEFAAWVEGLMRARGYDIDSPRGGGKSRIADEAGVHRAAVTRLLQRQSMPDLETMRRIAPLLGVSVRDMLIRSGRVTPEELPLAADLLPPGDWQPTMEDFARWLGVPDERMGVFVKVVNQFLDPEVDGADARRAAQD
;
A
#
# COMPACT_ATOMS: atom_id res chain seq x y z
N MET A 1 4.17 6.62 22.83
CA MET A 1 2.94 6.75 22.03
C MET A 1 1.91 7.45 22.89
N SER A 2 1.23 8.48 22.38
CA SER A 2 0.25 9.23 23.17
C SER A 2 -1.05 8.43 23.30
N THR A 3 -1.73 8.56 24.44
CA THR A 3 -3.09 8.06 24.65
C THR A 3 -4.04 8.57 23.55
N GLN A 4 -3.82 9.81 23.09
CA GLN A 4 -4.56 10.43 21.99
C GLN A 4 -4.48 9.63 20.68
N GLY A 5 -3.31 9.13 20.29
CA GLY A 5 -3.16 8.34 19.06
C GLY A 5 -3.90 7.00 19.13
N LEU A 6 -4.00 6.41 20.33
CA LEU A 6 -4.80 5.21 20.55
C LEU A 6 -6.30 5.47 20.45
N ASP A 7 -6.77 6.57 21.02
CA ASP A 7 -8.17 6.97 20.96
C ASP A 7 -8.62 7.27 19.53
N GLU A 8 -7.81 8.02 18.77
CA GLU A 8 -8.09 8.37 17.37
C GLU A 8 -8.13 7.13 16.47
N PHE A 9 -7.15 6.23 16.61
CA PHE A 9 -7.11 4.99 15.83
C PHE A 9 -8.28 4.06 16.19
N ALA A 10 -8.58 3.89 17.48
CA ALA A 10 -9.72 3.07 17.92
C ALA A 10 -11.04 3.62 17.38
N ALA A 11 -11.27 4.92 17.47
CA ALA A 11 -12.47 5.58 16.94
C ALA A 11 -12.59 5.40 15.41
N TRP A 12 -11.48 5.51 14.68
CA TRP A 12 -11.46 5.25 13.25
C TRP A 12 -11.84 3.80 12.91
N VAL A 13 -11.24 2.82 13.59
CA VAL A 13 -11.56 1.40 13.40
C VAL A 13 -13.03 1.10 13.74
N GLU A 14 -13.56 1.68 14.82
CA GLU A 14 -14.99 1.56 15.15
C GLU A 14 -15.89 2.09 14.02
N GLY A 15 -15.53 3.23 13.41
CA GLY A 15 -16.23 3.79 12.27
C GLY A 15 -16.25 2.83 11.07
N LEU A 16 -15.10 2.23 10.75
CA LEU A 16 -15.00 1.21 9.69
C LEU A 16 -15.85 -0.01 10.01
N MET A 17 -15.81 -0.49 11.25
CA MET A 17 -16.60 -1.64 11.69
C MET A 17 -18.10 -1.38 11.52
N ARG A 18 -18.59 -0.21 11.96
CA ARG A 18 -20.00 0.19 11.78
C ARG A 18 -20.37 0.27 10.30
N ALA A 19 -19.52 0.87 9.47
CA ALA A 19 -19.73 0.96 8.02
C ALA A 19 -19.81 -0.41 7.32
N ARG A 20 -19.21 -1.46 7.91
CA ARG A 20 -19.30 -2.85 7.43
C ARG A 20 -20.40 -3.67 8.10
N GLY A 21 -21.27 -3.02 8.89
CA GLY A 21 -22.40 -3.68 9.55
C GLY A 21 -22.00 -4.55 10.74
N TYR A 22 -20.81 -4.36 11.32
CA TYR A 22 -20.49 -4.97 12.61
C TYR A 22 -21.21 -4.19 13.72
N ASP A 23 -22.18 -4.84 14.36
CA ASP A 23 -22.84 -4.33 15.56
C ASP A 23 -21.91 -4.45 16.76
N ILE A 24 -21.08 -3.42 16.95
CA ILE A 24 -20.12 -3.34 18.05
C ILE A 24 -20.68 -2.66 19.29
N ASP A 25 -21.81 -1.96 19.18
CA ASP A 25 -22.38 -1.19 20.29
C ASP A 25 -23.42 -2.02 21.07
N SER A 26 -23.90 -3.13 20.50
CA SER A 26 -24.80 -4.05 21.20
C SER A 26 -24.16 -4.66 22.46
N PRO A 27 -24.92 -4.72 23.58
CA PRO A 27 -24.48 -5.34 24.82
C PRO A 27 -24.03 -6.79 24.67
N ARG A 28 -24.53 -7.49 23.63
CA ARG A 28 -24.21 -8.89 23.36
C ARG A 28 -22.88 -9.07 22.61
N GLY A 29 -22.22 -7.98 22.20
CA GLY A 29 -20.85 -8.00 21.65
C GLY A 29 -20.68 -8.78 20.35
N GLY A 30 -21.77 -9.05 19.62
CA GLY A 30 -21.80 -9.93 18.46
C GLY A 30 -20.87 -9.45 17.33
N GLY A 31 -20.84 -8.15 17.03
CA GLY A 31 -19.98 -7.60 15.99
C GLY A 31 -18.48 -7.70 16.31
N LYS A 32 -18.09 -7.57 17.59
CA LYS A 32 -16.68 -7.68 18.02
C LYS A 32 -16.15 -9.10 17.89
N SER A 33 -16.97 -10.08 18.27
CA SER A 33 -16.62 -11.50 18.14
C SER A 33 -16.62 -11.92 16.67
N ARG A 34 -17.63 -11.47 15.91
CA ARG A 34 -17.76 -11.78 14.49
C ARG A 34 -16.54 -11.34 13.68
N ILE A 35 -16.07 -10.09 13.83
CA ILE A 35 -14.87 -9.66 13.08
C ILE A 35 -13.63 -10.45 13.47
N ALA A 36 -13.48 -10.80 14.74
CA ALA A 36 -12.30 -11.52 15.22
C ALA A 36 -12.28 -12.94 14.65
N ASP A 37 -13.44 -13.60 14.65
CA ASP A 37 -13.60 -14.94 14.09
C ASP A 37 -13.41 -14.93 12.57
N GLU A 38 -14.00 -13.98 11.85
CA GLU A 38 -13.83 -13.81 10.39
C GLU A 38 -12.37 -13.49 10.00
N ALA A 39 -11.66 -12.70 10.82
CA ALA A 39 -10.25 -12.39 10.59
C ALA A 39 -9.30 -13.50 11.06
N GLY A 40 -9.82 -14.51 11.79
CA GLY A 40 -9.00 -15.52 12.44
C GLY A 40 -8.01 -14.93 13.44
N VAL A 41 -8.39 -13.89 14.18
CA VAL A 41 -7.56 -13.25 15.22
C VAL A 41 -8.14 -13.50 16.60
N HIS A 42 -7.31 -13.32 17.62
CA HIS A 42 -7.77 -13.48 18.99
C HIS A 42 -8.78 -12.37 19.35
N ARG A 43 -9.98 -12.74 19.80
CA ARG A 43 -11.05 -11.79 20.21
C ARG A 43 -10.55 -10.73 21.19
N ALA A 44 -9.68 -11.11 22.13
CA ALA A 44 -9.09 -10.18 23.09
C ALA A 44 -8.30 -9.04 22.44
N ALA A 45 -7.64 -9.26 21.30
CA ALA A 45 -6.90 -8.19 20.61
C ALA A 45 -7.85 -7.10 20.09
N VAL A 46 -8.97 -7.52 19.49
CA VAL A 46 -10.04 -6.61 19.04
C VAL A 46 -10.67 -5.90 20.24
N THR A 47 -11.03 -6.63 21.28
CA THR A 47 -11.64 -6.05 22.49
C THR A 47 -10.73 -4.99 23.14
N ARG A 48 -9.44 -5.28 23.32
CA ARG A 48 -8.49 -4.32 23.93
C ARG A 48 -8.34 -3.06 23.08
N LEU A 49 -8.31 -3.18 21.76
CA LEU A 49 -8.30 -2.01 20.86
C LEU A 49 -9.56 -1.17 21.06
N LEU A 50 -10.75 -1.79 20.98
CA LEU A 50 -12.02 -1.07 21.12
C LEU A 50 -12.20 -0.45 22.52
N GLN A 51 -11.57 -1.03 23.53
CA GLN A 51 -11.52 -0.49 24.89
C GLN A 51 -10.37 0.50 25.12
N ARG A 52 -9.61 0.86 24.07
CA ARG A 52 -8.47 1.80 24.14
C ARG A 52 -7.40 1.35 25.15
N GLN A 53 -7.19 0.05 25.29
CA GLN A 53 -6.20 -0.53 26.20
C GLN A 53 -4.85 -0.77 25.52
N SER A 54 -4.86 -1.17 24.24
CA SER A 54 -3.62 -1.45 23.50
C SER A 54 -3.83 -1.38 21.99
N MET A 55 -2.77 -0.99 21.26
CA MET A 55 -2.72 -1.19 19.81
C MET A 55 -2.71 -2.67 19.43
N PRO A 56 -3.38 -3.06 18.33
CA PRO A 56 -3.20 -4.38 17.76
C PRO A 56 -1.79 -4.51 17.18
N ASP A 57 -1.24 -5.72 17.14
CA ASP A 57 0.01 -6.01 16.44
C ASP A 57 -0.17 -5.99 14.92
N LEU A 58 0.94 -6.13 14.18
CA LEU A 58 0.95 -6.12 12.72
C LEU A 58 0.12 -7.29 12.14
N GLU A 59 0.19 -8.47 12.74
CA GLU A 59 -0.53 -9.64 12.24
C GLU A 59 -2.04 -9.43 12.34
N THR A 60 -2.51 -8.92 13.48
CA THR A 60 -3.90 -8.53 13.69
C THR A 60 -4.32 -7.47 12.70
N MET A 61 -3.52 -6.40 12.51
CA MET A 61 -3.80 -5.35 11.52
C MET A 61 -3.94 -5.90 10.11
N ARG A 62 -3.01 -6.76 9.67
CA ARG A 62 -3.03 -7.41 8.34
C ARG A 62 -4.30 -8.22 8.11
N ARG A 63 -4.75 -8.95 9.13
CA ARG A 63 -5.93 -9.83 9.04
C ARG A 63 -7.25 -9.06 9.07
N ILE A 64 -7.37 -8.00 9.86
CA ILE A 64 -8.62 -7.21 9.95
C ILE A 64 -8.79 -6.19 8.81
N ALA A 65 -7.68 -5.65 8.27
CA ALA A 65 -7.71 -4.61 7.23
C ALA A 65 -8.61 -4.95 6.03
N PRO A 66 -8.53 -6.13 5.38
CA PRO A 66 -9.37 -6.44 4.22
C PRO A 66 -10.86 -6.54 4.57
N LEU A 67 -11.23 -7.04 5.76
CA LEU A 67 -12.63 -7.09 6.21
C LEU A 67 -13.22 -5.68 6.40
N LEU A 68 -12.38 -4.76 6.87
CA LEU A 68 -12.68 -3.34 6.97
C LEU A 68 -12.48 -2.58 5.65
N GLY A 69 -11.97 -3.29 4.62
CA GLY A 69 -11.64 -2.86 3.27
C GLY A 69 -10.90 -1.54 3.22
N VAL A 70 -9.86 -1.50 4.03
CA VAL A 70 -8.76 -0.56 3.96
C VAL A 70 -7.47 -1.37 3.76
N SER A 71 -6.40 -0.72 3.34
CA SER A 71 -5.12 -1.39 3.20
C SER A 71 -4.43 -1.57 4.56
N VAL A 72 -3.51 -2.54 4.67
CA VAL A 72 -2.62 -2.61 5.84
C VAL A 72 -1.76 -1.36 5.97
N ARG A 73 -1.43 -0.71 4.85
CA ARG A 73 -0.72 0.58 4.84
C ARG A 73 -1.51 1.64 5.61
N ASP A 74 -2.80 1.77 5.34
CA ASP A 74 -3.67 2.73 6.07
C ASP A 74 -3.70 2.44 7.57
N MET A 75 -3.76 1.15 7.95
CA MET A 75 -3.69 0.73 9.34
C MET A 75 -2.39 1.17 10.01
N LEU A 76 -1.25 0.94 9.35
CA LEU A 76 0.07 1.29 9.88
C LEU A 76 0.23 2.80 10.03
N ILE A 77 -0.14 3.57 9.01
CA ILE A 77 -0.06 5.03 9.01
C ILE A 77 -0.95 5.61 10.10
N ARG A 78 -2.23 5.22 10.16
CA ARG A 78 -3.16 5.76 11.16
C ARG A 78 -2.88 5.30 12.58
N SER A 79 -2.19 4.18 12.77
CA SER A 79 -1.70 3.78 14.09
C SER A 79 -0.47 4.57 14.55
N GLY A 80 0.11 5.40 13.67
CA GLY A 80 1.34 6.14 13.91
C GLY A 80 2.60 5.27 13.95
N ARG A 81 2.53 4.02 13.46
CA ARG A 81 3.69 3.12 13.41
C ARG A 81 4.66 3.46 12.28
N VAL A 82 4.12 4.06 11.22
CA VAL A 82 4.87 4.54 10.07
C VAL A 82 4.26 5.85 9.61
N THR A 83 5.04 6.69 8.92
CA THR A 83 4.53 7.89 8.26
C THR A 83 4.15 7.57 6.80
N PRO A 84 3.32 8.41 6.14
CA PRO A 84 3.04 8.24 4.72
C PRO A 84 4.28 8.22 3.83
N GLU A 85 5.30 9.01 4.19
CA GLU A 85 6.57 9.13 3.46
C GLU A 85 7.42 7.86 3.56
N GLU A 86 7.29 7.10 4.65
CA GLU A 86 7.98 5.82 4.84
C GLU A 86 7.38 4.67 4.01
N LEU A 87 6.14 4.84 3.54
CA LEU A 87 5.46 3.88 2.65
C LEU A 87 4.84 4.63 1.46
N PRO A 88 5.60 5.17 0.50
CA PRO A 88 5.03 5.92 -0.64
C PRO A 88 4.13 5.03 -1.52
N LEU A 89 3.07 5.58 -2.12
CA LEU A 89 2.33 4.89 -3.17
C LEU A 89 3.12 4.91 -4.47
N ALA A 90 2.90 3.90 -5.31
CA ALA A 90 3.41 3.92 -6.69
C ALA A 90 2.96 5.17 -7.47
N ALA A 91 1.77 5.70 -7.16
CA ALA A 91 1.28 6.96 -7.72
C ALA A 91 2.07 8.18 -7.24
N ASP A 92 2.58 8.16 -5.99
CA ASP A 92 3.46 9.20 -5.44
C ASP A 92 4.86 9.12 -6.07
N LEU A 93 5.20 7.95 -6.63
CA LEU A 93 6.38 7.71 -7.44
C LEU A 93 6.09 7.92 -8.93
N LEU A 94 4.96 8.51 -9.34
CA LEU A 94 4.84 8.90 -10.75
C LEU A 94 5.58 10.22 -10.98
N PRO A 95 6.22 10.38 -12.14
CA PRO A 95 6.70 11.69 -12.59
C PRO A 95 5.58 12.75 -12.45
N PRO A 96 5.89 14.02 -12.10
CA PRO A 96 4.89 15.10 -12.14
C PRO A 96 4.10 15.08 -13.45
N GLY A 97 2.78 15.28 -13.39
CA GLY A 97 1.90 15.03 -14.55
C GLY A 97 2.14 15.94 -15.76
N ASP A 98 2.83 17.06 -15.58
CA ASP A 98 3.29 17.98 -16.62
C ASP A 98 4.74 17.71 -17.07
N TRP A 99 5.42 16.74 -16.45
CA TRP A 99 6.77 16.36 -16.80
C TRP A 99 6.75 15.43 -18.00
N GLN A 100 7.34 15.88 -19.11
CA GLN A 100 7.69 15.05 -20.27
C GLN A 100 9.20 14.79 -20.27
N PRO A 101 9.69 13.83 -19.45
CA PRO A 101 11.10 13.52 -19.40
C PRO A 101 11.61 12.91 -20.71
N THR A 102 12.86 13.22 -21.07
CA THR A 102 13.63 12.32 -21.94
C THR A 102 13.86 10.98 -21.23
N MET A 103 14.22 9.93 -21.97
CA MET A 103 14.50 8.63 -21.34
C MET A 103 15.65 8.72 -20.31
N GLU A 104 16.62 9.58 -20.59
CA GLU A 104 17.74 9.90 -19.69
C GLU A 104 17.27 10.63 -18.43
N ASP A 105 16.29 11.54 -18.55
CA ASP A 105 15.70 12.23 -17.39
C ASP A 105 14.92 11.27 -16.50
N PHE A 106 14.18 10.35 -17.11
CA PHE A 106 13.45 9.31 -16.41
C PHE A 106 14.39 8.33 -15.68
N ALA A 107 15.47 7.91 -16.34
CA ALA A 107 16.49 7.06 -15.76
C ALA A 107 17.19 7.72 -14.55
N ARG A 108 17.53 9.01 -14.66
CA ARG A 108 18.08 9.79 -13.54
C ARG A 108 17.12 9.84 -12.36
N TRP A 109 15.83 10.07 -12.62
CA TRP A 109 14.80 10.11 -11.59
C TRP A 109 14.59 8.75 -10.91
N LEU A 110 14.76 7.64 -11.62
CA LEU A 110 14.80 6.28 -11.06
C LEU A 110 16.08 5.96 -10.28
N GLY A 111 17.07 6.86 -10.26
CA GLY A 111 18.35 6.67 -9.59
C GLY A 111 19.30 5.72 -10.33
N VAL A 112 19.18 5.60 -11.66
CA VAL A 112 20.13 4.83 -12.48
C VAL A 112 21.50 5.54 -12.45
N PRO A 113 22.59 4.84 -12.06
CA PRO A 113 23.94 5.41 -12.09
C PRO A 113 24.33 5.88 -13.50
N ASP A 114 25.11 6.97 -13.60
CA ASP A 114 25.52 7.56 -14.88
C ASP A 114 26.22 6.54 -15.79
N GLU A 115 27.05 5.66 -15.23
CA GLU A 115 27.74 4.60 -15.99
C GLU A 115 26.79 3.54 -16.57
N ARG A 116 25.55 3.45 -16.07
CA ARG A 116 24.51 2.51 -16.55
C ARG A 116 23.46 3.18 -17.43
N MET A 117 23.53 4.50 -17.62
CA MET A 117 22.54 5.29 -18.34
C MET A 117 22.31 4.77 -19.76
N GLY A 118 23.38 4.59 -20.54
CA GLY A 118 23.27 4.14 -21.93
C GLY A 118 22.67 2.74 -22.09
N VAL A 119 22.93 1.83 -21.15
CA VAL A 119 22.37 0.47 -21.16
C VAL A 119 20.88 0.51 -20.82
N PHE A 120 20.50 1.31 -19.82
CA PHE A 120 19.11 1.49 -19.43
C PHE A 120 18.26 2.03 -20.60
N VAL A 121 18.69 3.13 -21.20
CA VAL A 121 17.98 3.77 -22.33
C VAL A 121 17.82 2.79 -23.49
N LYS A 122 18.89 2.06 -23.84
CA LYS A 122 18.86 1.07 -24.92
C LYS A 122 17.82 -0.02 -24.67
N VAL A 123 17.85 -0.65 -23.49
CA VAL A 123 16.94 -1.77 -23.17
C VAL A 123 15.49 -1.30 -23.13
N VAL A 124 15.22 -0.16 -22.51
CA VAL A 124 13.84 0.36 -22.41
C VAL A 124 13.29 0.74 -23.79
N ASN A 125 14.09 1.39 -24.65
CA ASN A 125 13.65 1.76 -25.99
C ASN A 125 13.29 0.54 -26.85
N GLN A 126 13.97 -0.61 -26.68
CA GLN A 126 13.61 -1.86 -27.37
C GLN A 126 12.19 -2.34 -27.03
N PHE A 127 11.70 -2.08 -25.83
CA PHE A 127 10.33 -2.45 -25.42
C PHE A 127 9.28 -1.43 -25.84
N LEU A 128 9.67 -0.17 -26.04
CA LEU A 128 8.75 0.90 -26.43
C LEU A 128 8.52 0.95 -27.94
N ASP A 129 9.53 0.61 -28.73
CA ASP A 129 9.47 0.57 -30.20
C ASP A 129 9.81 -0.84 -30.75
N PRO A 130 8.92 -1.84 -30.55
CA PRO A 130 9.18 -3.22 -30.97
C PRO A 130 9.33 -3.41 -32.49
N GLU A 131 8.93 -2.42 -33.30
CA GLU A 131 9.01 -2.48 -34.77
C GLU A 131 10.42 -2.16 -35.32
N VAL A 132 11.31 -1.56 -34.54
CA VAL A 132 12.67 -1.19 -35.00
C VAL A 132 13.58 -2.43 -35.10
N ASP A 133 13.45 -3.41 -34.20
CA ASP A 133 14.23 -4.66 -34.26
C ASP A 133 13.74 -5.63 -35.36
N GLY A 134 12.47 -5.54 -35.77
CA GLY A 134 11.90 -6.39 -36.83
C GLY A 134 12.33 -5.99 -38.25
N ALA A 135 12.91 -4.80 -38.44
CA ALA A 135 13.39 -4.31 -39.73
C ALA A 135 14.84 -4.76 -40.00
N ASP A 136 15.69 -4.82 -38.98
CA ASP A 136 17.07 -5.30 -39.12
C ASP A 136 17.14 -6.81 -39.35
N ALA A 137 16.27 -7.59 -38.69
CA ALA A 137 16.16 -9.03 -38.94
C ALA A 137 15.67 -9.38 -40.36
N ARG A 138 14.87 -8.51 -40.99
CA ARG A 138 14.37 -8.71 -42.36
C ARG A 138 15.38 -8.30 -43.44
N ARG A 139 16.32 -7.40 -43.12
CA ARG A 139 17.42 -7.03 -44.02
C ARG A 139 18.53 -8.09 -44.04
N ALA A 140 18.85 -8.70 -42.91
CA ALA A 140 19.86 -9.76 -42.83
C ALA A 140 19.47 -11.09 -43.51
N ALA A 141 18.19 -11.25 -43.88
CA ALA A 141 17.68 -12.45 -44.56
C ALA A 141 17.51 -12.28 -46.08
N GLN A 142 17.88 -11.11 -46.65
CA GLN A 142 17.79 -10.81 -48.08
C GLN A 142 19.16 -10.69 -48.77
N ASP A 143 20.26 -10.88 -48.03
CA ASP A 143 21.63 -11.06 -48.52
C ASP A 143 22.09 -12.53 -48.32
#